data_AF-A0A3B0S727-F1
#
_entry.id   AF-A0A3B0S727-F1
#
_cell.length_a   1.000
_cell.length_b   1.000
_cell.length_c   1.000
_cell.angle_alpha   90.00
_cell.angle_beta   90.00
_cell.angle_gamma   90.00
#
_symmetry.space_group_name_H-M   'P 1'
#
loop_
_entity.id
_entity.type
_entity.pdbx_description
1 polymer ?
#
loop_
_entity_poly.entity_id
_entity_poly.type
_entity_poly.pdbx_seq_one_letter_code
_entity_poly.pdbx_strand_id
1 'polypeptide(L)'
;MTSDGNYPVHTSQEREYVCGRGSFENGECPRIHSDTGRDLVVHLLSQLVVVFSTAVSAAVLYLSLRKAAREVRIRPAFEWARIALGIGGALLIGIIVGVQTPQILAIGAVVAGGAIGYFQGQQTIVSIRDSKLWAKRTIWGIALWSGGLIAMQLAGLGSRTGLFRIGQAISFFSMAVALGLILGRPGARIPESGTPVEEPA
;
A
#
# COMPACT_ATOMS: atom_id res chain seq x y z
N MET A 1 8.28 -12.36 -62.55
CA MET A 1 7.04 -11.58 -62.66
C MET A 1 6.03 -12.27 -61.77
N THR A 2 5.53 -11.75 -60.66
CA THR A 2 5.38 -10.40 -60.12
C THR A 2 5.42 -10.46 -58.59
N SER A 3 5.78 -9.32 -58.02
CA SER A 3 5.78 -8.96 -56.60
C SER A 3 4.34 -8.85 -56.02
N ASP A 4 4.27 -8.61 -54.71
CA ASP A 4 3.19 -7.99 -53.91
C ASP A 4 2.51 -9.00 -52.97
N GLY A 5 2.57 -8.92 -51.63
CA GLY A 5 2.68 -7.76 -50.75
C GLY A 5 1.28 -7.38 -50.24
N ASN A 6 0.85 -7.93 -49.09
CA ASN A 6 -0.15 -7.29 -48.22
C ASN A 6 -0.37 -8.03 -46.89
N TYR A 7 -0.08 -7.37 -45.78
CA TYR A 7 -0.89 -7.46 -44.54
C TYR A 7 -1.85 -6.25 -44.63
N PRO A 8 -3.14 -6.25 -44.17
CA PRO A 8 -3.46 -6.52 -42.76
C PRO A 8 -4.92 -6.99 -42.42
N VAL A 9 -5.11 -7.43 -41.16
CA VAL A 9 -6.17 -7.03 -40.19
C VAL A 9 -7.68 -7.08 -40.55
N HIS A 10 -8.41 -7.67 -39.58
CA HIS A 10 -9.85 -7.60 -39.26
C HIS A 10 -10.83 -8.50 -40.02
N THR A 11 -11.42 -9.45 -39.31
CA THR A 11 -12.87 -9.41 -39.02
C THR A 11 -13.22 -10.36 -37.88
N SER A 12 -13.80 -9.77 -36.83
CA SER A 12 -14.54 -10.45 -35.78
C SER A 12 -15.78 -11.12 -36.39
N GLN A 13 -15.68 -12.34 -36.92
CA GLN A 13 -16.88 -13.04 -37.38
C GLN A 13 -16.69 -14.55 -37.54
N GLU A 14 -16.43 -15.26 -36.45
CA GLU A 14 -16.64 -16.71 -36.39
C GLU A 14 -17.08 -17.11 -34.96
N ARG A 15 -18.20 -16.53 -34.55
CA ARG A 15 -19.17 -17.24 -33.70
C ARG A 15 -20.20 -17.82 -34.67
N GLU A 16 -20.61 -19.06 -34.40
CA GLU A 16 -21.48 -19.89 -35.25
C GLU A 16 -20.69 -20.43 -36.45
N TYR A 17 -20.50 -21.73 -36.66
CA TYR A 17 -21.45 -22.82 -36.56
C TYR A 17 -20.73 -24.14 -36.22
N VAL A 18 -20.81 -24.60 -34.97
CA VAL A 18 -20.55 -26.02 -34.64
C VAL A 18 -21.72 -26.53 -33.83
N CYS A 19 -22.82 -26.78 -34.52
CA CYS A 19 -23.86 -27.72 -34.12
C CYS A 19 -24.63 -28.10 -35.38
N GLY A 20 -24.39 -29.30 -35.92
CA GLY A 20 -25.13 -29.71 -37.12
C GLY A 20 -24.71 -30.98 -37.85
N ARG A 21 -24.27 -32.04 -37.16
CA ARG A 21 -24.47 -33.40 -37.70
C ARG A 21 -24.54 -34.43 -36.57
N GLY A 22 -25.75 -34.69 -36.10
CA GLY A 22 -26.03 -35.74 -35.14
C GLY A 22 -27.37 -35.48 -34.46
N SER A 23 -28.44 -36.03 -35.03
CA SER A 23 -29.74 -36.16 -34.36
C SER A 23 -29.55 -36.81 -33.00
N PHE A 24 -29.74 -36.02 -31.94
CA PHE A 24 -30.14 -36.53 -30.64
C PHE A 24 -31.52 -35.93 -30.35
N GLU A 25 -32.54 -36.68 -30.73
CA GLU A 25 -33.86 -36.58 -30.11
C GLU A 25 -33.69 -36.92 -28.62
N ASN A 26 -34.34 -36.13 -27.76
CA ASN A 26 -34.22 -36.09 -26.29
C ASN A 26 -33.13 -35.16 -25.73
N GLY A 27 -33.19 -33.88 -26.10
CA GLY A 27 -33.82 -32.91 -25.19
C GLY A 27 -33.06 -32.33 -24.00
N GLU A 28 -31.73 -32.41 -23.91
CA GLU A 28 -30.97 -31.61 -22.94
C GLU A 28 -30.02 -30.63 -23.64
N CYS A 29 -30.52 -29.43 -23.94
CA CYS A 29 -29.68 -28.27 -24.24
C CYS A 29 -28.76 -27.97 -23.03
N PRO A 30 -27.48 -27.63 -23.23
CA PRO A 30 -26.64 -27.21 -22.12
C PRO A 30 -27.23 -25.93 -21.51
N ARG A 31 -27.52 -25.96 -20.21
CA ARG A 31 -27.92 -24.75 -19.45
C ARG A 31 -26.78 -23.73 -19.48
N ILE A 32 -26.76 -22.86 -20.47
CA ILE A 32 -26.01 -21.60 -20.45
C ILE A 32 -26.99 -20.51 -20.01
N HIS A 33 -27.36 -20.49 -18.73
CA HIS A 33 -28.22 -19.42 -18.18
C HIS A 33 -28.14 -19.32 -16.65
N SER A 34 -26.98 -18.89 -16.11
CA SER A 34 -26.91 -18.41 -14.70
C SER A 34 -25.61 -17.71 -14.27
N ASP A 35 -24.57 -17.60 -15.13
CA ASP A 35 -23.27 -17.06 -14.66
C ASP A 35 -23.05 -15.59 -15.02
N THR A 36 -23.62 -15.08 -16.13
CA THR A 36 -23.40 -13.68 -16.56
C THR A 36 -23.86 -12.64 -15.53
N GLY A 37 -24.94 -12.92 -14.79
CA GLY A 37 -25.43 -12.03 -13.73
C GLY A 37 -24.55 -12.06 -12.48
N ARG A 38 -24.01 -13.23 -12.11
CA ARG A 38 -23.07 -13.36 -10.99
C ARG A 38 -21.73 -12.73 -11.32
N ASP A 39 -21.23 -12.90 -12.54
CA ASP A 39 -19.99 -12.29 -13.01
C ASP A 39 -20.10 -10.76 -13.04
N LEU A 40 -21.24 -10.22 -13.48
CA LEU A 40 -21.51 -8.77 -13.45
C LEU A 40 -21.52 -8.23 -12.01
N VAL A 41 -22.20 -8.93 -11.09
CA VAL A 41 -22.26 -8.53 -9.67
C VAL A 41 -20.87 -8.61 -9.02
N VAL A 42 -20.10 -9.67 -9.28
CA VAL A 42 -18.73 -9.82 -8.78
C VAL A 42 -17.81 -8.75 -9.37
N HIS A 43 -17.97 -8.40 -10.64
CA HIS A 43 -17.21 -7.30 -11.24
C HIS A 43 -17.57 -5.94 -10.66
N LEU A 44 -18.86 -5.65 -10.47
CA LEU A 44 -19.31 -4.40 -9.85
C LEU A 44 -18.85 -4.29 -8.39
N LEU A 45 -18.99 -5.36 -7.61
CA LEU A 45 -18.54 -5.40 -6.21
C LEU A 45 -17.02 -5.23 -6.10
N SER A 46 -16.25 -5.91 -6.93
CA SER A 46 -14.78 -5.77 -6.94
C SER A 46 -14.36 -4.36 -7.34
N GLN A 47 -14.99 -3.75 -8.35
CA GLN A 47 -14.77 -2.34 -8.70
C GLN A 47 -15.14 -1.41 -7.54
N LEU A 48 -16.26 -1.64 -6.86
CA LEU A 48 -16.70 -0.80 -5.74
C LEU A 48 -15.69 -0.86 -4.59
N VAL A 49 -15.19 -2.05 -4.25
CA VAL A 49 -14.15 -2.22 -3.23
C VAL A 49 -12.86 -1.50 -3.63
N VAL A 50 -12.46 -1.60 -4.90
CA VAL A 50 -11.26 -0.92 -5.41
C VAL A 50 -11.41 0.59 -5.37
N VAL A 51 -12.53 1.15 -5.87
CA VAL A 51 -12.79 2.59 -5.88
C VAL A 51 -12.89 3.12 -4.45
N PHE A 52 -13.69 2.47 -3.60
CA PHE A 52 -13.86 2.86 -2.21
C PHE A 52 -12.54 2.81 -1.43
N SER A 53 -11.78 1.72 -1.52
CA SER A 53 -10.48 1.61 -0.84
C SER A 53 -9.47 2.67 -1.32
N THR A 54 -9.51 3.00 -2.61
CA THR A 54 -8.65 4.06 -3.18
C THR A 54 -9.06 5.43 -2.67
N ALA A 55 -10.35 5.73 -2.64
CA ALA A 55 -10.89 6.99 -2.11
C ALA A 55 -10.56 7.18 -0.63
N VAL A 56 -10.76 6.14 0.19
CA VAL A 56 -10.40 6.15 1.62
C VAL A 56 -8.90 6.39 1.78
N SER A 57 -8.06 5.70 1.00
CA SER A 57 -6.60 5.88 1.07
C SER A 57 -6.18 7.30 0.69
N ALA A 58 -6.80 7.89 -0.34
CA ALA A 58 -6.56 9.27 -0.74
C ALA A 58 -7.00 10.29 0.33
N ALA A 59 -8.16 10.08 0.96
CA ALA A 59 -8.64 10.91 2.05
C ALA A 59 -7.71 10.84 3.27
N VAL A 60 -7.28 9.64 3.65
CA VAL A 60 -6.30 9.43 4.73
C VAL A 60 -4.97 10.10 4.41
N LEU A 61 -4.49 9.97 3.17
CA LEU A 61 -3.28 10.65 2.71
C LEU A 61 -3.40 12.17 2.83
N TYR A 62 -4.50 12.74 2.35
CA TYR A 62 -4.76 14.18 2.43
C TYR A 62 -4.78 14.68 3.88
N LEU A 63 -5.52 14.00 4.76
CA LEU A 63 -5.57 14.34 6.19
C LEU A 63 -4.21 14.19 6.87
N SER A 64 -3.45 13.17 6.47
CA SER A 64 -2.10 12.90 6.95
C SER A 64 -1.14 14.02 6.56
N LEU A 65 -1.18 14.49 5.31
CA LEU A 65 -0.40 15.63 4.83
C LEU A 65 -0.77 16.93 5.56
N ARG A 66 -2.07 17.20 5.72
CA ARG A 66 -2.54 18.40 6.44
C ARG A 66 -2.08 18.44 7.89
N LYS A 67 -1.89 17.28 8.52
CA LYS A 67 -1.41 17.15 9.91
C LYS A 67 0.09 16.96 10.03
N ALA A 68 0.84 16.82 8.93
CA ALA A 68 2.26 16.49 8.95
C ALA A 68 3.13 17.53 9.66
N ALA A 69 2.70 18.80 9.63
CA ALA A 69 3.40 19.92 10.28
C ALA A 69 3.00 20.14 11.75
N ARG A 70 1.99 19.44 12.25
CA ARG A 70 1.53 19.59 13.64
C ARG A 70 2.42 18.79 14.59
N GLU A 71 2.60 19.32 15.79
CA GLU A 71 3.24 18.59 16.89
C GLU A 71 2.36 17.41 17.32
N VAL A 72 2.99 16.25 17.48
CA VAL A 72 2.31 15.01 17.85
C VAL A 72 2.91 14.47 19.14
N ARG A 73 2.05 14.09 20.08
CA ARG A 73 2.47 13.42 21.31
C ARG A 73 3.02 12.02 21.00
N ILE A 74 4.23 11.73 21.44
CA ILE A 74 4.84 10.40 21.35
C ILE A 74 4.17 9.49 22.38
N ARG A 75 3.63 8.35 21.90
CA ARG A 75 3.06 7.30 22.75
C ARG A 75 3.85 6.01 22.52
N PRO A 76 4.94 5.76 23.25
CA PRO A 76 5.88 4.69 22.94
C PRO A 76 5.22 3.30 22.93
N ALA A 77 4.32 3.03 23.89
CA ALA A 77 3.57 1.78 23.94
C ALA A 77 2.73 1.53 22.66
N PHE A 78 2.11 2.59 22.12
CA PHE A 78 1.30 2.50 20.91
C PHE A 78 2.16 2.30 19.65
N GLU A 79 3.34 2.92 19.60
CA GLU A 79 4.29 2.74 18.48
C GLU A 79 4.78 1.30 18.41
N TRP A 80 5.17 0.71 19.55
CA TRP A 80 5.57 -0.69 19.63
C TRP A 80 4.44 -1.66 19.30
N ALA A 81 3.22 -1.42 19.81
CA ALA A 81 2.06 -2.23 19.50
C ALA A 81 1.76 -2.23 17.98
N ARG A 82 1.86 -1.07 17.32
CA ARG A 82 1.67 -0.95 15.88
C ARG A 82 2.72 -1.75 15.09
N ILE A 83 3.98 -1.72 15.50
CA ILE A 83 5.05 -2.50 14.86
C ILE A 83 4.80 -3.99 15.05
N ALA A 84 4.49 -4.42 16.27
CA ALA A 84 4.21 -5.83 16.57
C ALA A 84 3.01 -6.36 15.76
N LEU A 85 1.92 -5.60 15.71
CA LEU A 85 0.74 -5.95 14.90
C LEU A 85 1.05 -5.96 13.40
N GLY A 86 1.87 -5.03 12.91
CA GLY A 86 2.24 -4.99 11.49
C GLY A 86 3.16 -6.15 11.08
N ILE A 87 4.15 -6.50 11.90
CA ILE A 87 5.01 -7.68 11.67
C ILE A 87 4.16 -8.96 11.75
N GLY A 88 3.36 -9.10 12.81
CA GLY A 88 2.48 -10.27 13.01
C GLY A 88 1.50 -10.44 11.86
N GLY A 89 0.85 -9.36 11.42
CA GLY A 89 -0.07 -9.38 10.28
C GLY A 89 0.62 -9.76 8.96
N ALA A 90 1.80 -9.22 8.68
CA ALA A 90 2.55 -9.54 7.46
C ALA A 90 2.98 -11.02 7.41
N LEU A 91 3.42 -11.57 8.55
CA LEU A 91 3.78 -12.99 8.66
C LEU A 91 2.55 -13.88 8.52
N LEU A 92 1.46 -13.54 9.21
CA LEU A 92 0.22 -14.30 9.16
C LEU A 92 -0.35 -14.37 7.73
N ILE A 93 -0.36 -13.25 6.99
CA ILE A 93 -0.80 -13.21 5.59
C ILE A 93 0.10 -14.09 4.71
N GLY A 94 1.42 -14.04 4.90
CA GLY A 94 2.35 -14.89 4.16
C GLY A 94 2.11 -16.38 4.40
N ILE A 95 1.77 -16.77 5.63
CA ILE A 95 1.43 -18.15 6.00
C ILE A 95 0.08 -18.56 5.37
N ILE A 96 -0.96 -17.73 5.49
CA ILE A 96 -2.31 -18.04 4.97
C ILE A 96 -2.33 -18.15 3.45
N VAL A 97 -1.67 -17.21 2.75
CA VAL A 97 -1.68 -17.15 1.29
C VAL A 97 -0.70 -18.15 0.67
N GLY A 98 0.26 -18.67 1.45
CA GLY A 98 1.26 -19.63 0.99
C GLY A 98 2.29 -19.05 0.01
N VAL A 99 2.31 -17.73 -0.16
CA VAL A 99 3.21 -17.02 -1.08
C VAL A 99 4.22 -16.23 -0.26
N GLN A 100 5.50 -16.60 -0.38
CA GLN A 100 6.60 -15.86 0.20
C GLN A 100 7.28 -14.95 -0.82
N THR A 101 7.59 -13.72 -0.40
CA THR A 101 8.45 -12.81 -1.14
C THR A 101 9.87 -13.40 -1.29
N PRO A 102 10.51 -13.29 -2.47
CA PRO A 102 11.92 -13.63 -2.65
C PRO A 102 12.81 -12.94 -1.60
N GLN A 103 13.76 -13.68 -0.99
CA GLN A 103 14.59 -13.16 0.10
C GLN A 103 15.32 -11.86 -0.25
N ILE A 104 15.81 -11.73 -1.49
CA ILE A 104 16.49 -10.51 -1.97
C ILE A 104 15.57 -9.29 -1.89
N LEU A 105 14.30 -9.44 -2.27
CA LEU A 105 13.31 -8.35 -2.19
C LEU A 105 12.94 -8.04 -0.74
N ALA A 106 12.83 -9.06 0.12
CA ALA A 106 12.59 -8.87 1.55
C ALA A 106 13.76 -8.12 2.23
N ILE A 107 15.00 -8.53 1.99
CA ILE A 107 16.20 -7.87 2.52
C ILE A 107 16.29 -6.44 2.00
N GLY A 108 16.11 -6.23 0.68
CA GLY A 108 16.10 -4.90 0.08
C GLY A 108 15.04 -3.99 0.69
N ALA A 109 13.83 -4.51 0.91
CA ALA A 109 12.75 -3.80 1.58
C ALA A 109 13.11 -3.41 3.02
N VAL A 110 13.70 -4.32 3.80
CA VAL A 110 14.12 -4.04 5.18
C VAL A 110 15.23 -2.99 5.22
N VAL A 111 16.27 -3.14 4.40
CA VAL A 111 17.41 -2.20 4.37
C VAL A 111 16.96 -0.82 3.91
N ALA A 112 16.25 -0.73 2.78
CA ALA A 112 15.76 0.54 2.26
C ALA A 112 14.77 1.21 3.21
N GLY A 113 13.83 0.42 3.76
CA GLY A 113 12.85 0.92 4.72
C GLY A 113 13.51 1.41 6.00
N GLY A 114 14.44 0.63 6.56
CA GLY A 114 15.21 0.98 7.75
C GLY A 114 16.01 2.26 7.56
N ALA A 115 16.74 2.40 6.45
CA ALA A 115 17.51 3.60 6.14
C ALA A 115 16.60 4.84 6.02
N ILE A 116 15.51 4.75 5.24
CA ILE A 116 14.55 5.85 5.07
C ILE A 116 13.94 6.23 6.42
N GLY A 117 13.53 5.24 7.23
CA GLY A 117 13.01 5.45 8.57
C GLY A 117 14.00 6.18 9.46
N TYR A 118 15.24 5.71 9.50
CA TYR A 118 16.32 6.30 10.29
C TYR A 118 16.56 7.77 9.92
N PHE A 119 16.67 8.08 8.62
CA PHE A 119 16.81 9.46 8.17
C PHE A 119 15.59 10.33 8.53
N GLN A 120 14.36 9.78 8.44
CA GLN A 120 13.15 10.49 8.92
C GLN A 120 13.20 10.75 10.44
N GLY A 121 13.71 9.79 11.22
CA GLY A 121 13.88 9.91 12.66
C GLY A 121 14.82 11.05 13.03
N GLN A 122 15.96 11.15 12.35
CA GLN A 122 16.94 12.22 12.57
C GLN A 122 16.38 13.61 12.24
N GLN A 123 15.45 13.67 11.30
CA GLN A 123 14.73 14.88 10.90
C GLN A 123 13.49 15.18 11.76
N THR A 124 13.42 14.60 12.97
CA THR A 124 12.36 14.84 13.94
C THR A 124 12.93 15.53 15.18
N ILE A 125 12.34 16.66 15.54
CA ILE A 125 12.67 17.40 16.75
C ILE A 125 11.79 16.85 17.88
N VAL A 126 12.43 16.35 18.94
CA VAL A 126 11.75 15.83 20.13
C VAL A 126 11.92 16.81 21.28
N SER A 127 10.82 17.28 21.84
CA SER A 127 10.77 18.18 23.00
C SER A 127 9.97 17.55 24.14
N ILE A 128 10.34 17.89 25.37
CA ILE A 128 9.55 17.54 26.57
C ILE A 128 8.79 18.79 26.99
N ARG A 129 7.46 18.67 27.10
CA ARG A 129 6.57 19.71 27.66
C ARG A 129 5.54 19.03 28.55
N ASP A 130 5.34 19.55 29.77
CA ASP A 130 4.38 19.03 30.76
C ASP A 130 4.52 17.53 31.05
N SER A 131 5.75 17.05 31.25
CA SER A 131 6.08 15.63 31.45
C SER A 131 5.65 14.70 30.28
N LYS A 132 5.37 15.26 29.11
CA LYS A 132 4.98 14.52 27.90
C LYS A 132 6.00 14.77 26.79
N LEU A 133 6.25 13.72 26.00
CA LEU A 133 7.11 13.77 24.82
C LEU A 133 6.30 14.24 23.61
N TRP A 134 6.81 15.27 22.93
CA TRP A 134 6.26 15.82 21.71
C TRP A 134 7.27 15.70 20.58
N ALA A 135 6.78 15.40 19.39
CA ALA A 135 7.58 15.30 18.18
C ALA A 135 7.06 16.28 17.13
N LYS A 136 7.98 17.05 16.53
CA LYS A 136 7.73 17.88 15.36
C LYS A 136 8.67 17.45 14.23
N ARG A 137 8.13 17.27 13.03
CA ARG A 137 8.97 16.95 11.85
C ARG A 137 9.53 18.24 11.25
N THR A 138 10.78 18.18 10.79
CA THR A 138 11.35 19.25 9.96
C THR A 138 10.71 19.23 8.57
N ILE A 139 10.91 20.30 7.78
CA ILE A 139 10.44 20.37 6.38
C ILE A 139 10.97 19.19 5.56
N TRP A 140 12.23 18.80 5.76
CA TRP A 140 12.84 17.62 5.13
C TRP A 140 12.18 16.32 5.60
N GLY A 141 11.85 16.20 6.89
CA GLY A 141 11.08 15.08 7.42
C GLY A 141 9.68 14.98 6.80
N ILE A 142 9.02 16.10 6.53
CA ILE A 142 7.72 16.15 5.86
C ILE A 142 7.86 15.73 4.38
N ALA A 143 8.86 16.25 3.67
CA ALA A 143 9.10 15.90 2.27
C ALA A 143 9.38 14.40 2.10
N LEU A 144 10.30 13.85 2.90
CA LEU A 144 10.67 12.44 2.85
C LEU A 144 9.50 11.52 3.22
N TRP A 145 8.70 11.90 4.22
CA TRP A 145 7.51 11.17 4.61
C TRP A 145 6.42 11.23 3.52
N SER A 146 6.19 12.39 2.92
CA SER A 146 5.19 12.57 1.85
C SER A 146 5.58 11.75 0.60
N GLY A 147 6.86 11.77 0.23
CA GLY A 147 7.39 10.92 -0.84
C GLY A 147 7.19 9.43 -0.54
N GLY A 148 7.44 9.00 0.69
CA GLY A 148 7.20 7.63 1.14
C GLY A 148 5.73 7.21 1.03
N LEU A 149 4.79 8.10 1.37
CA LEU A 149 3.36 7.83 1.22
C LEU A 149 2.96 7.70 -0.26
N ILE A 150 3.45 8.58 -1.13
CA ILE A 150 3.19 8.49 -2.58
C ILE A 150 3.73 7.16 -3.12
N ALA A 151 4.96 6.80 -2.76
CA ALA A 151 5.57 5.54 -3.18
C ALA A 151 4.76 4.32 -2.70
N MET A 152 4.25 4.33 -1.45
CA MET A 152 3.39 3.26 -0.94
C MET A 152 2.08 3.15 -1.71
N GLN A 153 1.46 4.27 -2.08
CA GLN A 153 0.24 4.26 -2.89
C GLN A 153 0.49 3.69 -4.29
N LEU A 154 1.59 4.07 -4.93
CA LEU A 154 2.00 3.52 -6.23
C LEU A 154 2.29 2.01 -6.13
N ALA A 155 2.96 1.57 -5.06
CA ALA A 155 3.21 0.15 -4.80
C ALA A 155 1.91 -0.63 -4.55
N GLY A 156 0.94 -0.01 -3.86
CA GLY A 156 -0.40 -0.54 -3.68
C GLY A 156 -1.15 -0.71 -5.00
N LEU A 157 -1.07 0.27 -5.91
CA LEU A 157 -1.61 0.14 -7.27
C LEU A 157 -0.92 -0.98 -8.06
N GLY A 158 0.41 -1.10 -7.95
CA GLY A 158 1.18 -2.18 -8.58
C GLY A 158 0.86 -3.57 -8.01
N SER A 159 0.47 -3.70 -6.74
CA SER A 159 0.08 -4.99 -6.17
C SER A 159 -1.24 -5.54 -6.74
N ARG A 160 -2.10 -4.67 -7.29
CA ARG A 160 -3.39 -5.04 -7.89
C ARG A 160 -3.26 -5.72 -9.25
N THR A 161 -2.09 -5.71 -9.88
CA THR A 161 -1.82 -6.42 -11.14
C THR A 161 -1.39 -7.88 -10.95
N GLY A 162 -1.55 -8.45 -9.75
CA GLY A 162 -1.28 -9.87 -9.45
C GLY A 162 0.07 -10.13 -8.76
N LEU A 163 0.79 -9.08 -8.36
CA LEU A 163 2.05 -9.20 -7.63
C LEU A 163 1.85 -9.33 -6.12
N PHE A 164 1.20 -10.41 -5.68
CA PHE A 164 1.06 -10.74 -4.24
C PHE A 164 2.42 -10.80 -3.52
N ARG A 165 3.48 -11.21 -4.22
CA ARG A 165 4.86 -11.24 -3.71
C ARG A 165 5.41 -9.87 -3.33
N ILE A 166 4.86 -8.78 -3.88
CA ILE A 166 5.24 -7.41 -3.52
C ILE A 166 4.56 -6.97 -2.23
N GLY A 167 3.35 -7.44 -1.94
CA GLY A 167 2.59 -7.05 -0.74
C GLY A 167 3.35 -7.30 0.56
N GLN A 168 3.92 -8.49 0.71
CA GLN A 168 4.71 -8.84 1.90
C GLN A 168 6.03 -8.04 1.96
N ALA A 169 6.69 -7.76 0.82
CA ALA A 169 7.85 -6.87 0.77
C ALA A 169 7.51 -5.44 1.25
N ILE A 170 6.35 -4.90 0.81
CA ILE A 170 5.85 -3.58 1.25
C ILE A 170 5.60 -3.59 2.76
N SER A 171 5.06 -4.68 3.32
CA SER A 171 4.87 -4.80 4.76
C SER A 171 6.20 -4.75 5.51
N PHE A 172 7.20 -5.52 5.09
CA PHE A 172 8.55 -5.47 5.68
C PHE A 172 9.18 -4.09 5.56
N PHE A 173 9.08 -3.47 4.39
CA PHE A 173 9.52 -2.09 4.18
C PHE A 173 8.85 -1.13 5.17
N SER A 174 7.52 -1.18 5.29
CA SER A 174 6.77 -0.30 6.20
C SER A 174 7.18 -0.49 7.66
N MET A 175 7.44 -1.73 8.08
CA MET A 175 7.86 -2.00 9.46
C MET A 175 9.28 -1.54 9.71
N ALA A 176 10.18 -1.76 8.75
CA ALA A 176 11.54 -1.26 8.83
C ALA A 176 11.59 0.27 8.86
N VAL A 177 10.74 0.98 8.11
CA VAL A 177 10.58 2.44 8.22
C VAL A 177 10.16 2.84 9.63
N ALA A 178 9.16 2.16 10.20
CA ALA A 178 8.69 2.47 11.55
C ALA A 178 9.78 2.26 12.61
N LEU A 179 10.51 1.14 12.53
CA LEU A 179 11.62 0.83 13.42
C LEU A 179 12.77 1.82 13.25
N GLY A 180 13.19 2.08 12.02
CA GLY A 180 14.22 3.05 11.69
C GLY A 180 13.86 4.44 12.23
N LEU A 181 12.61 4.86 12.12
CA LEU A 181 12.14 6.14 12.64
C LEU A 181 12.29 6.23 14.15
N ILE A 182 11.99 5.15 14.89
CA ILE A 182 12.20 5.12 16.35
C ILE A 182 13.68 5.20 16.67
N LEU A 183 14.51 4.40 16.00
CA LEU A 183 15.96 4.33 16.25
C LEU A 183 16.71 5.60 15.85
N GLY A 184 16.25 6.30 14.81
CA GLY A 184 16.86 7.53 14.33
C GLY A 184 16.45 8.78 15.09
N ARG A 185 15.44 8.72 15.96
CA ARG A 185 14.99 9.88 16.73
C ARG A 185 16.08 10.31 17.71
N PRO A 186 16.52 11.58 17.68
CA PRO A 186 17.41 12.08 18.71
C PRO A 186 16.72 12.01 20.07
N GLY A 187 17.51 11.75 21.11
CA GLY A 187 17.03 11.81 22.50
C GLY A 187 16.34 13.15 22.79
N ALA A 188 15.37 13.12 23.69
CA ALA A 188 14.57 14.30 24.00
C ALA A 188 15.45 15.43 24.55
N ARG A 189 15.40 16.61 23.92
CA ARG A 189 16.05 17.80 24.46
C ARG A 189 15.14 18.43 25.51
N ILE A 190 15.69 18.61 26.72
CA ILE A 190 15.05 19.39 27.78
C ILE A 190 15.12 20.85 27.33
N PRO A 191 13.98 21.58 27.23
CA PRO A 191 14.03 23.01 26.95
C PRO A 191 14.80 23.70 28.08
N GLU A 192 15.80 24.51 27.72
CA GLU A 192 16.46 25.40 28.68
C GLU A 192 15.39 26.25 29.38
N SER A 193 15.45 26.30 30.70
CA SER A 193 14.56 27.08 31.55
C SER A 193 14.73 28.56 31.26
N GLY A 194 14.00 29.11 30.27
CA GLY A 194 14.09 30.54 29.97
C GLY A 194 13.32 31.06 28.77
N THR A 195 12.89 30.22 27.82
CA THR A 195 12.14 30.73 26.65
C THR A 195 10.64 30.79 26.95
N PRO A 196 9.99 31.96 26.92
CA PRO A 196 8.54 32.07 27.09
C PRO A 196 7.84 31.27 25.99
N VAL A 197 6.86 30.46 26.40
CA VAL A 197 6.02 29.69 25.49
C VAL A 197 5.09 30.69 24.80
N GLU A 198 5.37 31.06 23.56
CA GLU A 198 4.38 31.72 22.71
C GLU A 198 3.21 30.74 22.51
N GLU A 199 2.06 31.12 23.07
CA GLU A 199 0.79 30.46 22.90
C GLU A 199 0.33 30.67 21.45
N PRO A 200 0.12 29.61 20.65
CA PRO A 200 -0.37 29.79 19.29
C PRO A 200 -1.84 30.24 19.33
N ALA A 201 -2.09 31.40 18.73
CA ALA A 201 -3.43 31.96 18.48
C ALA A 201 -4.33 31.05 17.63
#